data_AF-A7T9J9-F1
#
_entry.id   AF-A7T9J9-F1
#
_cell.length_a   1.000
_cell.length_b   1.000
_cell.length_c   1.000
_cell.angle_alpha   90.00
_cell.angle_beta   90.00
_cell.angle_gamma   90.00
#
_symmetry.space_group_name_H-M   'P 1'
#
loop_
_entity.id
_entity.type
_entity.pdbx_description
1 polymer ?
#
loop_
_entity_poly.entity_id
_entity_poly.type
_entity_poly.pdbx_seq_one_letter_code
_entity_poly.pdbx_strand_id
1 'polypeptide(L)'
;MGFGMGCSCLQMTFQACSIEEGRHLYDQLAAVTPIVMALSAGTPVFRGYLGDLDCRWSVIAGSVDDRTPEERGLKSRYDSISCYLSPEGAKYNDIELVMDQEIYQQLVENGIDDALARHYAHLFIRDPMTLFKEHVDEDDEQYSDHFENIQSTNWQTMRFKPPPPNSPIGWRVEF
;
A
#
# COMPACT_ATOMS: atom_id res chain seq x y z
N MET A 1 7.55 11.01 12.68
CA MET A 1 8.10 9.70 12.27
C MET A 1 8.44 8.76 13.43
N GLY A 2 9.42 9.05 14.30
CA GLY A 2 9.93 8.07 15.29
C GLY A 2 8.90 7.45 16.25
N PHE A 3 7.83 8.16 16.62
CA PHE A 3 6.76 7.61 17.47
C PHE A 3 5.89 6.54 16.79
N GLY A 4 5.88 6.50 15.45
CA GLY A 4 5.10 5.52 14.68
C GLY A 4 6.01 4.50 14.02
N MET A 5 6.86 4.94 13.08
CA MET A 5 7.84 4.07 12.42
C MET A 5 8.89 3.46 13.37
N GLY A 6 8.99 3.94 14.61
CA GLY A 6 9.77 3.29 15.68
C GLY A 6 9.04 2.17 16.42
N CYS A 7 7.77 1.91 16.10
CA CYS A 7 7.05 0.73 16.58
C CYS A 7 7.38 -0.51 15.75
N SER A 8 7.22 -1.68 16.36
CA SER A 8 7.42 -2.97 15.68
C SER A 8 6.11 -3.57 15.18
N CYS A 9 6.21 -4.42 14.15
CA CYS A 9 5.12 -5.22 13.64
C CYS A 9 5.59 -6.62 13.27
N LEU A 10 4.65 -7.56 13.18
CA LEU A 10 4.83 -8.79 12.45
C LEU A 10 4.19 -8.60 11.08
N GLN A 11 4.91 -8.94 10.02
CA GLN A 11 4.41 -8.97 8.65
C GLN A 11 4.72 -10.34 8.04
N MET A 12 3.81 -10.82 7.21
CA MET A 12 3.96 -12.08 6.49
C MET A 12 3.73 -11.83 5.00
N THR A 13 4.64 -12.35 4.16
CA THR A 13 4.49 -12.27 2.70
C THR A 13 4.25 -13.67 2.14
N PHE A 14 3.18 -13.80 1.38
CA PHE A 14 2.78 -15.03 0.70
C PHE A 14 3.00 -14.87 -0.80
N GLN A 15 3.58 -15.88 -1.45
CA GLN A 15 3.65 -15.94 -2.92
C GLN A 15 2.46 -16.72 -3.45
N ALA A 16 1.72 -16.12 -4.38
CA ALA A 16 0.61 -16.76 -5.08
C ALA A 16 1.12 -17.55 -6.31
N CYS A 17 0.32 -18.48 -6.80
CA CYS A 17 0.58 -19.27 -8.00
C CYS A 17 0.36 -18.45 -9.28
N SER A 18 -0.49 -17.43 -9.24
CA SER A 18 -0.76 -16.51 -10.36
C SER A 18 -1.19 -15.13 -9.87
N ILE A 19 -1.31 -14.18 -10.80
CA ILE A 19 -1.83 -12.84 -10.51
C ILE A 19 -3.29 -12.88 -10.06
N GLU A 20 -4.11 -13.78 -10.63
CA GLU A 20 -5.52 -13.96 -10.29
C GLU A 20 -5.67 -14.45 -8.85
N GLU A 21 -4.92 -15.49 -8.46
CA GLU A 21 -4.92 -15.96 -7.07
C GLU A 21 -4.42 -14.87 -6.11
N GLY A 22 -3.37 -14.13 -6.50
CA GLY A 22 -2.85 -13.03 -5.70
C GLY A 22 -3.89 -11.94 -5.42
N ARG A 23 -4.69 -11.57 -6.44
CA ARG A 23 -5.77 -10.58 -6.31
C ARG A 23 -6.89 -11.09 -5.40
N HIS A 24 -7.30 -12.35 -5.54
CA HIS A 24 -8.27 -12.94 -4.63
C HIS A 24 -7.76 -12.99 -3.19
N LEU A 25 -6.51 -13.41 -2.99
CA LEU A 25 -5.91 -13.49 -1.66
C LEU A 25 -5.82 -12.11 -1.01
N TYR A 26 -5.39 -11.09 -1.75
CA TYR A 26 -5.35 -9.70 -1.29
C TYR A 26 -6.73 -9.23 -0.81
N ASP A 27 -7.77 -9.45 -1.62
CA ASP A 27 -9.13 -9.02 -1.31
C ASP A 27 -9.73 -9.75 -0.09
N GLN A 28 -9.52 -11.06 0.01
CA GLN A 28 -10.02 -11.84 1.15
C GLN A 28 -9.33 -11.44 2.45
N LEU A 29 -8.01 -11.23 2.42
CA LEU A 29 -7.25 -10.84 3.60
C LEU A 29 -7.57 -9.42 4.05
N ALA A 30 -7.87 -8.50 3.12
CA ALA A 30 -8.22 -7.12 3.46
C ALA A 30 -9.40 -7.01 4.44
N ALA A 31 -10.43 -7.85 4.29
CA ALA A 31 -11.56 -7.88 5.21
C ALA A 31 -11.20 -8.42 6.60
N VAL A 32 -10.15 -9.25 6.68
CA VAL A 32 -9.68 -9.90 7.91
C VAL A 32 -8.68 -9.04 8.66
N THR A 33 -7.92 -8.17 7.98
CA THR A 33 -6.87 -7.34 8.58
C THR A 33 -7.31 -6.55 9.82
N PRO A 34 -8.44 -5.80 9.84
CA PRO A 34 -8.83 -5.06 11.04
C PRO A 34 -9.17 -5.96 12.22
N ILE A 35 -9.68 -7.17 11.97
CA ILE A 35 -10.00 -8.17 13.01
C ILE A 35 -8.69 -8.67 13.64
N VAL A 36 -7.71 -9.04 12.82
CA VAL A 36 -6.41 -9.53 13.31
C VAL A 36 -5.63 -8.41 14.01
N MET A 37 -5.72 -7.17 13.53
CA MET A 37 -5.16 -6.01 14.23
C MET A 37 -5.72 -5.89 15.65
N ALA A 38 -7.03 -5.99 15.82
CA ALA A 38 -7.67 -5.95 17.14
C ALA A 38 -7.28 -7.16 18.02
N LEU A 39 -7.22 -8.37 17.45
CA LEU A 39 -6.84 -9.58 18.18
C LEU A 39 -5.37 -9.58 18.62
N SER A 40 -4.49 -8.92 17.85
CA SER A 40 -3.06 -8.82 18.11
C SER A 40 -2.66 -7.51 18.81
N ALA A 41 -3.63 -6.79 19.38
CA ALA A 41 -3.41 -5.53 20.06
C ALA A 41 -2.34 -5.67 21.16
N GLY A 42 -1.45 -4.67 21.23
CA GLY A 42 -0.22 -4.76 22.03
C GLY A 42 0.51 -3.43 22.16
N THR A 43 -0.18 -2.31 21.98
CA THR A 43 0.42 -0.97 22.08
C THR A 43 -0.47 0.00 22.90
N PRO A 44 -0.73 -0.28 24.19
CA PRO A 44 -1.59 0.56 25.03
C PRO A 44 -0.88 1.78 25.66
N VAL A 45 0.43 1.93 25.47
CA VAL A 45 1.24 2.99 26.11
C VAL A 45 2.02 3.76 25.05
N PHE A 46 1.88 5.08 25.06
CA PHE A 46 2.63 5.99 24.20
C PHE A 46 3.28 7.10 25.02
N ARG A 47 4.57 7.35 24.80
CA ARG A 47 5.33 8.45 25.45
C ARG A 47 5.20 8.44 27.00
N GLY A 48 5.08 7.26 27.61
CA GLY A 48 4.93 7.11 29.07
C GLY A 48 3.51 7.30 29.61
N TYR A 49 2.50 7.44 28.74
CA TYR A 49 1.09 7.55 29.13
C TYR A 49 0.30 6.36 28.60
N LEU A 50 -0.66 5.88 29.39
CA LEU A 50 -1.69 4.97 28.89
C LEU A 50 -2.55 5.71 27.87
N GLY A 51 -2.73 5.12 26.69
CA GLY A 51 -3.61 5.62 25.64
C GLY A 51 -4.96 4.94 25.70
N ASP A 52 -6.00 5.61 25.21
CA ASP A 52 -7.33 5.01 24.97
C ASP A 52 -7.35 4.31 23.59
N LEU A 53 -6.29 3.54 23.32
CA LEU A 53 -6.01 2.84 22.06
C LEU A 53 -5.12 1.63 22.39
N ASP A 54 -5.47 0.45 21.91
CA ASP A 54 -4.65 -0.75 22.13
C ASP A 54 -3.76 -1.11 20.92
N CYS A 55 -3.93 -0.42 19.80
CA CYS A 55 -3.24 -0.66 18.54
C CYS A 55 -2.41 0.55 18.10
N ARG A 56 -1.24 0.28 17.50
CA ARG A 56 -0.31 1.31 17.00
C ARG A 56 -0.74 2.01 15.71
N TRP A 57 -1.72 1.47 14.97
CA TRP A 57 -1.98 1.81 13.57
C TRP A 57 -2.17 3.31 13.31
N SER A 58 -3.04 3.97 14.06
CA SER A 58 -3.31 5.41 13.91
C SER A 58 -2.08 6.28 14.21
N VAL A 59 -1.25 5.86 15.17
CA VAL A 59 0.00 6.54 15.52
C VAL A 59 1.02 6.41 14.38
N ILE A 60 1.13 5.23 13.75
CA ILE A 60 2.01 5.06 12.59
C ILE A 60 1.51 5.87 11.39
N ALA A 61 0.21 5.77 11.10
CA ALA A 61 -0.44 6.48 10.00
C ALA A 61 -0.15 7.98 10.03
N GLY A 62 -0.30 8.61 11.21
CA GLY A 62 0.00 10.03 11.41
C GLY A 62 1.49 10.36 11.49
N SER A 63 2.38 9.37 11.70
CA SER A 63 3.81 9.62 11.88
C SER A 63 4.57 9.89 10.58
N VAL A 64 4.01 9.46 9.46
CA VAL A 64 4.54 9.60 8.09
C VAL A 64 3.51 10.22 7.15
N ASP A 65 2.53 10.92 7.72
CA ASP A 65 1.54 11.66 6.96
C ASP A 65 2.19 12.94 6.42
N ASP A 66 2.39 12.96 5.11
CA ASP A 66 3.03 14.03 4.35
C ASP A 66 2.04 15.03 3.76
N ARG A 67 0.74 14.82 3.96
CA ARG A 67 -0.31 15.69 3.42
C ARG A 67 -0.19 17.12 3.92
N THR A 68 -0.19 18.03 2.97
CA THR A 68 -0.39 19.47 3.19
C THR A 68 -1.76 19.73 3.83
N PRO A 69 -1.97 20.89 4.49
CA PRO A 69 -3.28 21.24 5.03
C PRO A 69 -4.43 21.12 4.03
N GLU A 70 -4.18 21.40 2.76
CA GLU A 70 -5.14 21.35 1.65
C GLU A 70 -5.51 19.91 1.25
N GLU A 71 -4.59 18.96 1.37
CA GLU A 71 -4.80 17.53 1.05
C GLU A 71 -5.44 16.75 2.22
N ARG A 72 -5.59 17.37 3.38
CA ARG A 72 -6.26 16.76 4.53
C ARG A 72 -7.76 16.60 4.23
N GLY A 73 -8.26 15.39 4.47
CA GLY A 73 -9.59 14.95 4.03
C GLY A 73 -9.51 13.63 3.25
N LEU A 74 -8.34 13.34 2.66
CA LEU A 74 -8.03 12.04 2.06
C LEU A 74 -7.47 11.05 3.09
N LYS A 75 -7.03 9.86 2.66
CA LYS A 75 -6.25 8.94 3.52
C LYS A 75 -4.79 9.36 3.59
N SER A 76 -4.08 8.99 4.67
CA SER A 76 -2.61 9.07 4.71
C SER A 76 -2.02 8.08 3.70
N ARG A 77 -0.76 8.28 3.27
CA ARG A 77 -0.04 7.24 2.49
C ARG A 77 0.24 5.98 3.30
N TYR A 78 0.17 6.09 4.63
CA TYR A 78 0.08 4.95 5.54
C TYR A 78 -1.37 4.81 6.04
N ASP A 79 -2.15 3.89 5.49
CA ASP A 79 -3.58 3.71 5.82
C ASP A 79 -4.10 2.33 5.38
N SER A 80 -5.33 1.97 5.71
CA SER A 80 -6.05 0.84 5.13
C SER A 80 -6.04 0.86 3.60
N ILE A 81 -6.18 -0.33 2.98
CA ILE A 81 -6.37 -0.43 1.53
C ILE A 81 -7.50 0.47 1.02
N SER A 82 -7.41 0.91 -0.22
CA SER A 82 -8.40 1.82 -0.83
C SER A 82 -9.29 1.14 -1.88
N CYS A 83 -8.90 -0.03 -2.39
CA CYS A 83 -9.67 -0.75 -3.40
C CYS A 83 -9.37 -2.24 -3.39
N TYR A 84 -10.37 -3.04 -3.70
CA TYR A 84 -10.30 -4.44 -4.07
C TYR A 84 -9.79 -4.60 -5.51
N LEU A 85 -9.06 -5.68 -5.74
CA LEU A 85 -8.39 -5.97 -7.00
C LEU A 85 -9.06 -7.08 -7.80
N SER A 86 -9.79 -8.02 -7.19
CA SER A 86 -10.45 -9.10 -7.92
C SER A 86 -11.74 -8.62 -8.62
N PRO A 87 -12.13 -9.24 -9.75
CA PRO A 87 -13.42 -8.96 -10.40
C PRO A 87 -14.63 -9.08 -9.46
N GLU A 88 -14.60 -10.03 -8.53
CA GLU A 88 -15.65 -10.29 -7.55
C GLU A 88 -15.70 -9.23 -6.46
N GLY A 89 -14.53 -8.67 -6.12
CA GLY A 89 -14.37 -7.58 -5.16
C GLY A 89 -14.77 -6.21 -5.72
N ALA A 90 -14.78 -6.04 -7.04
CA ALA A 90 -15.04 -4.74 -7.70
C ALA A 90 -16.34 -4.06 -7.25
N LYS A 91 -17.40 -4.85 -6.99
CA LYS A 91 -18.70 -4.33 -6.50
C LYS A 91 -18.66 -3.75 -5.08
N TYR A 92 -17.60 -4.00 -4.32
CA TYR A 92 -17.37 -3.48 -2.98
C TYR A 92 -16.42 -2.28 -2.96
N ASN A 93 -15.95 -1.81 -4.12
CA ASN A 93 -15.24 -0.54 -4.24
C ASN A 93 -16.25 0.62 -4.18
N ASP A 94 -16.77 0.88 -2.98
CA ASP A 94 -17.87 1.82 -2.71
C ASP A 94 -17.41 3.16 -2.11
N ILE A 95 -16.09 3.35 -1.97
CA ILE A 95 -15.50 4.61 -1.53
C ILE A 95 -14.98 5.41 -2.72
N GLU A 96 -14.94 6.74 -2.57
CA GLU A 96 -14.29 7.61 -3.55
C GLU A 96 -12.78 7.34 -3.57
N LEU A 97 -12.28 6.91 -4.74
CA LEU A 97 -10.86 6.64 -4.97
C LEU A 97 -10.23 7.81 -5.71
N VAL A 98 -9.45 8.62 -5.00
CA VAL A 98 -8.62 9.65 -5.62
C VAL A 98 -7.45 8.97 -6.33
N MET A 99 -7.29 9.23 -7.62
CA MET A 99 -6.26 8.60 -8.45
C MET A 99 -5.80 9.55 -9.54
N ASP A 100 -4.54 9.40 -9.96
CA ASP A 100 -3.98 10.14 -11.08
C ASP A 100 -4.59 9.64 -12.39
N GLN A 101 -5.35 10.50 -13.07
CA GLN A 101 -6.08 10.11 -14.28
C GLN A 101 -5.16 9.89 -15.48
N GLU A 102 -4.03 10.59 -15.56
CA GLU A 102 -3.07 10.44 -16.66
C GLU A 102 -2.37 9.09 -16.55
N ILE A 103 -1.93 8.72 -15.34
CA ILE A 103 -1.32 7.42 -15.06
C ILE A 103 -2.32 6.29 -15.24
N TYR A 104 -3.57 6.45 -14.77
CA TYR A 104 -4.63 5.49 -15.02
C TYR A 104 -4.79 5.22 -16.52
N GLN A 105 -4.90 6.28 -17.32
CA GLN A 105 -5.08 6.16 -18.76
C GLN A 105 -3.88 5.49 -19.42
N GLN A 106 -2.65 5.87 -19.03
CA GLN A 106 -1.42 5.24 -19.52
C GLN A 106 -1.39 3.74 -19.24
N LEU A 107 -1.76 3.31 -18.02
CA LEU A 107 -1.78 1.90 -17.65
C LEU A 107 -2.79 1.11 -18.48
N VAL A 108 -4.00 1.64 -18.66
CA VAL A 108 -5.06 0.98 -19.46
C VAL A 108 -4.68 0.87 -20.93
N GLU A 109 -4.12 1.94 -21.52
CA GLU A 109 -3.67 1.95 -22.91
C GLU A 109 -2.54 0.93 -23.18
N ASN A 110 -1.73 0.63 -22.15
CA ASN A 110 -0.68 -0.38 -22.19
C ASN A 110 -1.14 -1.77 -21.75
N GLY A 111 -2.45 -2.00 -21.60
CA GLY A 111 -3.03 -3.33 -21.40
C GLY A 111 -3.17 -3.79 -19.94
N ILE A 112 -2.99 -2.90 -18.97
CA ILE A 112 -3.32 -3.17 -17.57
C ILE A 112 -4.84 -3.05 -17.38
N ASP A 113 -5.47 -4.02 -16.72
CA ASP A 113 -6.92 -3.99 -16.50
C ASP A 113 -7.37 -2.89 -15.52
N ASP A 114 -8.64 -2.50 -15.60
CA ASP A 114 -9.24 -1.39 -14.83
C ASP A 114 -8.91 -1.45 -13.33
N ALA A 115 -9.06 -2.60 -12.68
CA ALA A 115 -8.89 -2.66 -11.23
C ALA A 115 -7.43 -2.47 -10.81
N LEU A 116 -6.47 -3.05 -11.54
CA LEU A 116 -5.04 -2.82 -11.28
C LEU A 116 -4.61 -1.41 -11.69
N ALA A 117 -5.12 -0.88 -12.79
CA ALA A 117 -4.82 0.47 -13.24
C ALA A 117 -5.26 1.50 -12.20
N ARG A 118 -6.48 1.36 -11.65
CA ARG A 118 -6.98 2.21 -10.55
C ARG A 118 -6.16 2.09 -9.29
N HIS A 119 -5.78 0.87 -8.92
CA HIS A 119 -4.94 0.63 -7.74
C HIS A 119 -3.61 1.37 -7.84
N TYR A 120 -2.86 1.18 -8.94
CA TYR A 120 -1.57 1.85 -9.09
C TYR A 120 -1.74 3.36 -9.30
N ALA A 121 -2.69 3.82 -10.11
CA ALA A 121 -2.98 5.24 -10.25
C ALA A 121 -3.31 5.94 -8.91
N HIS A 122 -3.93 5.23 -7.96
CA HIS A 122 -4.11 5.72 -6.59
C HIS A 122 -2.80 5.82 -5.81
N LEU A 123 -1.89 4.85 -5.93
CA LEU A 123 -0.59 4.91 -5.24
C LEU A 123 0.29 6.06 -5.75
N PHE A 124 0.17 6.37 -7.05
CA PHE A 124 0.94 7.41 -7.73
C PHE A 124 0.42 8.85 -7.51
N ILE A 125 -0.65 9.05 -6.73
CA ILE A 125 -1.00 10.41 -6.26
C ILE A 125 0.02 10.97 -5.24
N ARG A 126 1.00 10.15 -4.85
CA ARG A 126 2.00 10.48 -3.83
C ARG A 126 3.31 10.86 -4.49
N ASP A 127 3.94 11.87 -3.95
CA ASP A 127 5.31 12.22 -4.31
C ASP A 127 6.32 11.17 -3.75
N PRO A 128 7.46 10.98 -4.44
CA PRO A 128 8.56 10.20 -3.91
C PRO A 128 9.18 10.89 -2.69
N MET A 129 9.27 10.18 -1.56
CA MET A 129 9.79 10.75 -0.31
C MET A 129 11.30 10.83 -0.28
N THR A 130 11.96 9.88 -0.93
CA THR A 130 13.42 9.72 -0.88
C THR A 130 13.91 9.17 -2.21
N LEU A 131 14.82 9.89 -2.86
CA LEU A 131 15.51 9.42 -4.07
C LEU A 131 17.00 9.74 -3.92
N PHE A 132 17.84 8.73 -4.08
CA PHE A 132 19.28 8.93 -4.09
C PHE A 132 19.74 9.46 -5.44
N LYS A 133 20.77 10.30 -5.44
CA LYS A 133 21.25 10.98 -6.65
C LYS A 133 21.71 9.98 -7.71
N GLU A 134 22.26 8.87 -7.27
CA GLU A 134 22.78 7.77 -8.08
C GLU A 134 21.66 7.00 -8.82
N HIS A 135 20.42 7.14 -8.35
CA HIS A 135 19.24 6.43 -8.83
C HIS A 135 18.26 7.35 -9.57
N VAL A 136 18.69 8.57 -9.93
CA VAL A 136 17.85 9.50 -10.70
C VAL A 136 17.62 8.98 -12.11
N ASP A 137 18.68 8.49 -12.75
CA ASP A 137 18.64 7.94 -14.09
C ASP A 137 18.85 6.42 -14.01
N GLU A 138 17.83 5.65 -14.36
CA GLU A 138 17.86 4.18 -14.38
C GLU A 138 17.36 3.62 -15.71
N ASP A 139 17.67 2.34 -15.96
CA ASP A 139 17.16 1.59 -17.10
C ASP A 139 15.87 0.86 -16.71
N ASP A 140 14.74 1.42 -17.12
CA ASP A 140 13.38 0.91 -16.83
C ASP A 140 13.12 -0.50 -17.39
N GLU A 141 13.93 -1.01 -18.33
CA GLU A 141 13.81 -2.39 -18.83
C GLU A 141 14.45 -3.41 -17.87
N GLN A 142 15.36 -2.97 -17.01
CA GLN A 142 16.14 -3.83 -16.13
C GLN A 142 15.81 -3.67 -14.65
N TYR A 143 15.42 -2.45 -14.27
CA TYR A 143 15.21 -2.04 -12.88
C TYR A 143 13.78 -1.59 -12.64
N SER A 144 13.40 -1.60 -11.37
CA SER A 144 12.05 -1.21 -10.94
C SER A 144 12.09 -0.22 -9.78
N ASP A 145 13.25 0.38 -9.51
CA ASP A 145 13.48 1.15 -8.28
C ASP A 145 12.65 2.43 -8.26
N HIS A 146 12.39 3.04 -9.42
CA HIS A 146 11.46 4.18 -9.54
C HIS A 146 10.03 3.79 -9.17
N PHE A 147 9.55 2.63 -9.64
CA PHE A 147 8.24 2.09 -9.24
C PHE A 147 8.23 1.76 -7.74
N GLU A 148 9.26 1.07 -7.25
CA GLU A 148 9.40 0.71 -5.84
C GLU A 148 9.52 1.93 -4.93
N ASN A 149 9.99 3.08 -5.42
CA ASN A 149 9.99 4.32 -4.65
C ASN A 149 8.58 4.70 -4.18
N ILE A 150 7.61 4.65 -5.10
CA ILE A 150 6.20 4.93 -4.81
C ILE A 150 5.54 3.75 -4.09
N GLN A 151 5.71 2.53 -4.59
CA GLN A 151 5.08 1.34 -4.04
C GLN A 151 5.51 1.06 -2.59
N SER A 152 6.81 1.16 -2.29
CA SER A 152 7.34 0.87 -0.95
C SER A 152 6.96 1.92 0.09
N THR A 153 6.63 3.14 -0.35
CA THR A 153 6.23 4.26 0.50
C THR A 153 4.72 4.51 0.51
N ASN A 154 3.93 3.67 -0.15
CA ASN A 154 2.52 3.49 0.17
C ASN A 154 2.41 2.29 1.13
N TRP A 155 2.14 2.57 2.41
CA TRP A 155 2.14 1.58 3.48
C TRP A 155 0.70 1.22 3.85
N GLN A 156 0.17 0.19 3.22
CA GLN A 156 -1.21 -0.22 3.43
C GLN A 156 -1.37 -1.38 4.41
N THR A 157 -2.60 -1.65 4.86
CA THR A 157 -2.94 -2.86 5.64
C THR A 157 -2.63 -4.14 4.88
N MET A 158 -2.60 -4.08 3.55
CA MET A 158 -2.17 -5.15 2.66
C MET A 158 -1.30 -4.54 1.56
N ARG A 159 -0.33 -5.28 1.04
CA ARG A 159 0.43 -4.86 -0.15
C ARG A 159 0.41 -5.93 -1.22
N PHE A 160 -0.01 -5.54 -2.41
CA PHE A 160 0.06 -6.36 -3.61
C PHE A 160 1.38 -6.08 -4.32
N LYS A 161 2.28 -7.07 -4.36
CA LYS A 161 3.67 -6.91 -4.80
C LYS A 161 3.86 -7.59 -6.15
N PRO A 162 4.13 -6.83 -7.22
CA PRO A 162 4.56 -7.39 -8.50
C PRO A 162 5.81 -8.28 -8.36
N PRO A 163 6.01 -9.20 -9.32
CA PRO A 163 7.29 -9.89 -9.44
C PRO A 163 8.39 -8.87 -9.78
N PRO A 164 9.55 -8.93 -9.12
CA PRO A 164 10.68 -8.08 -9.49
C PRO A 164 11.24 -8.50 -10.86
N PRO A 165 11.79 -7.57 -11.65
CA PRO A 165 12.45 -7.89 -12.91
C PRO A 165 13.55 -8.95 -12.71
N ASN A 166 13.76 -9.80 -13.71
CA ASN A 166 14.88 -10.76 -13.74
C ASN A 166 14.94 -11.73 -12.53
N SER A 167 13.80 -12.05 -11.91
CA SER A 167 13.72 -12.89 -10.71
C SER A 167 12.70 -14.03 -10.85
N PRO A 168 12.91 -15.19 -10.22
CA PRO A 168 11.91 -16.27 -10.19
C PRO A 168 10.75 -16.01 -9.21
N ILE A 169 10.79 -14.89 -8.47
CA ILE A 169 9.77 -14.53 -7.49
C ILE A 169 8.47 -14.14 -8.22
N GLY A 170 7.35 -14.74 -7.81
CA GLY A 170 6.03 -14.47 -8.39
C GLY A 170 5.31 -13.27 -7.76
N TRP A 171 4.01 -13.16 -8.10
CA TRP A 171 3.09 -12.21 -7.44
C TRP A 171 2.94 -12.55 -5.97
N ARG A 172 3.04 -11.52 -5.11
CA ARG A 172 2.99 -11.71 -3.66
C ARG A 172 1.96 -10.79 -3.00
N VAL A 173 1.45 -11.26 -1.88
CA VAL A 173 0.57 -10.50 -0.99
C VAL A 173 1.24 -10.43 0.37
N GLU A 174 1.43 -9.22 0.88
CA GLU A 174 1.98 -8.95 2.22
C GLU A 174 0.86 -8.50 3.16
N PHE A 175 0.80 -9.15 4.32
CA PHE A 175 -0.16 -8.99 5.42
C PHE A 175 0.56 -8.53 6.68
#